data_AF-A0AAV0WJ60-F1
#
_entry.id   AF-A0AAV0WJ60-F1
#
_cell.length_a   1.000
_cell.length_b   1.000
_cell.length_c   1.000
_cell.angle_alpha   90.00
_cell.angle_beta   90.00
_cell.angle_gamma   90.00
#
_symmetry.space_group_name_H-M   'P 1'
#
loop_
_entity.id
_entity.type
_entity.pdbx_description
1 polymer ?
#
loop_
_entity_poly.entity_id
_entity_poly.type
_entity_poly.pdbx_seq_one_letter_code
_entity_poly.pdbx_strand_id
1 'polypeptide(L)'
;MSKLSPVITRSGSTTSTTSKKSTSNDDILKAIDRTQSSQDKLLAGHKSLGTDLKTSINALTSRFDSLSLEISELRTKVDLLESKVLALESNTPKSSTVPSTQISDVLQEFTERDRCKFNIIMHGLPESTSSDLPTKINDDKRYIF
;
A
#
# COMPACT_ATOMS: atom_id res chain seq x y z
N MET A 1 -78.07 -3.57 92.35
CA MET A 1 -76.94 -2.62 92.44
C MET A 1 -75.89 -3.27 93.33
N SER A 2 -74.65 -3.57 92.96
CA SER A 2 -73.87 -3.30 91.76
C SER A 2 -72.72 -4.33 91.71
N LYS A 3 -72.43 -4.84 90.51
CA LYS A 3 -71.34 -5.78 90.21
C LYS A 3 -69.98 -5.11 90.44
N LEU A 4 -69.01 -5.86 90.97
CA LEU A 4 -67.59 -5.58 90.77
C LEU A 4 -66.90 -6.86 90.31
N SER A 5 -66.45 -6.80 89.06
CA SER A 5 -65.76 -7.85 88.31
C SER A 5 -64.29 -8.00 88.75
N PRO A 6 -63.62 -9.12 88.42
CA PRO A 6 -62.22 -9.33 88.78
C PRO A 6 -61.30 -8.40 88.00
N VAL A 7 -60.30 -7.84 88.68
CA VAL A 7 -59.22 -7.04 88.09
C VAL A 7 -58.41 -7.91 87.14
N ILE A 8 -58.48 -7.58 85.84
CA ILE A 8 -57.57 -8.11 84.83
C ILE A 8 -56.25 -7.35 84.97
N THR A 9 -55.23 -8.00 85.53
CA THR A 9 -53.85 -7.52 85.47
C THR A 9 -53.40 -7.62 84.01
N ARG A 10 -53.41 -6.48 83.33
CA ARG A 10 -52.85 -6.31 81.99
C ARG A 10 -51.34 -6.52 82.08
N SER A 11 -50.88 -7.75 81.83
CA SER A 11 -49.45 -8.00 81.61
C SER A 11 -49.03 -7.13 80.44
N GLY A 12 -48.14 -6.17 80.72
CA GLY A 12 -47.58 -5.28 79.72
C GLY A 12 -47.05 -6.11 78.58
N SER A 13 -47.53 -5.80 77.37
CA SER A 13 -46.81 -6.11 76.15
C SER A 13 -45.38 -5.66 76.37
N THR A 14 -44.46 -6.62 76.49
CA THR A 14 -43.04 -6.36 76.33
C THR A 14 -42.92 -5.88 74.90
N THR A 15 -43.00 -4.57 74.71
CA THR A 15 -42.49 -3.90 73.53
C THR A 15 -41.13 -4.52 73.29
N SER A 16 -41.03 -5.23 72.19
CA SER A 16 -39.80 -5.75 71.63
C SER A 16 -38.78 -4.62 71.71
N THR A 17 -37.88 -4.73 72.68
CA THR A 17 -36.62 -4.03 72.63
C THR A 17 -35.97 -4.57 71.37
N THR A 18 -36.12 -3.83 70.27
CA THR A 18 -35.13 -3.83 69.21
C THR A 18 -33.86 -3.38 69.92
N SER A 19 -33.15 -4.33 70.52
CA SER A 19 -31.82 -4.12 71.03
C SER A 19 -31.03 -3.67 69.81
N LYS A 20 -30.83 -2.36 69.67
CA LYS A 20 -29.82 -1.81 68.79
C LYS A 20 -28.54 -2.48 69.26
N LYS A 21 -28.15 -3.55 68.58
CA LYS A 21 -26.91 -4.28 68.86
C LYS A 21 -25.82 -3.23 68.70
N SER A 22 -25.32 -2.70 69.82
CA SER A 22 -24.27 -1.71 69.81
C SER A 22 -23.07 -2.39 69.15
N THR A 23 -22.70 -1.91 67.96
CA THR A 23 -21.55 -2.43 67.23
C THR A 23 -20.34 -2.30 68.13
N SER A 24 -19.67 -3.42 68.42
CA SER A 24 -18.52 -3.41 69.31
C SER A 24 -17.36 -2.68 68.62
N ASN A 25 -16.48 -2.04 69.40
CA ASN A 25 -15.25 -1.46 68.86
C ASN A 25 -14.41 -2.51 68.09
N ASP A 26 -14.48 -3.78 68.49
CA ASP A 26 -13.84 -4.91 67.79
C ASP A 26 -14.42 -5.13 66.38
N ASP A 27 -15.74 -4.98 66.20
CA ASP A 27 -16.38 -5.08 64.89
C ASP A 27 -15.95 -3.92 63.97
N ILE A 28 -15.79 -2.72 64.54
CA ILE A 28 -15.33 -1.53 63.82
C ILE A 28 -13.88 -1.72 63.37
N LEU A 29 -12.99 -2.18 64.26
CA LEU A 29 -11.59 -2.45 63.91
C LEU A 29 -11.48 -3.50 62.80
N LYS A 30 -12.23 -4.60 62.90
CA LYS A 30 -12.29 -5.62 61.83
C LYS A 30 -12.79 -5.06 60.50
N ALA A 31 -13.74 -4.14 60.52
CA ALA A 31 -14.23 -3.48 59.30
C ALA A 31 -13.17 -2.54 58.68
N ILE A 32 -12.42 -1.83 59.53
CA ILE A 32 -11.29 -0.99 59.10
C ILE A 32 -10.21 -1.85 58.45
N ASP A 33 -9.78 -2.95 59.07
CA ASP A 33 -8.76 -3.86 58.53
C ASP A 33 -9.16 -4.43 57.16
N ARG A 34 -10.44 -4.83 57.02
CA ARG A 34 -10.99 -5.30 55.73
C ARG A 34 -10.97 -4.22 54.67
N THR A 35 -11.30 -2.98 55.05
CA THR A 35 -11.31 -1.84 54.14
C THR A 35 -9.89 -1.48 53.70
N GLN A 36 -8.93 -1.43 54.62
CA GLN A 36 -7.51 -1.20 54.31
C GLN A 36 -6.96 -2.30 53.39
N SER A 37 -7.22 -3.56 53.71
CA SER A 37 -6.82 -4.70 52.86
C SER A 37 -7.43 -4.62 51.45
N SER A 38 -8.68 -4.15 51.34
CA SER A 38 -9.35 -3.93 50.06
C SER A 38 -8.70 -2.78 49.28
N GLN A 39 -8.39 -1.67 49.96
CA GLN A 39 -7.70 -0.52 49.37
C GLN A 39 -6.31 -0.87 48.85
N ASP A 40 -5.54 -1.66 49.60
CA ASP A 40 -4.21 -2.11 49.17
C ASP A 40 -4.27 -2.95 47.90
N LYS A 41 -5.25 -3.86 47.81
CA LYS A 41 -5.49 -4.68 46.61
C LYS A 41 -5.91 -3.82 45.42
N LEU A 42 -6.80 -2.83 45.63
CA LEU A 42 -7.20 -1.89 44.58
C LEU A 42 -6.02 -1.05 44.09
N LEU A 43 -5.18 -0.55 45.01
CA LEU A 43 -4.00 0.23 44.67
C LEU A 43 -2.98 -0.60 43.88
N ALA A 44 -2.75 -1.85 44.28
CA ALA A 44 -1.90 -2.78 43.55
C ALA A 44 -2.46 -3.06 42.14
N GLY A 45 -3.77 -3.31 42.03
CA GLY A 45 -4.46 -3.51 40.75
C GLY A 45 -4.34 -2.30 39.82
N HIS A 46 -4.58 -1.09 40.34
CA HIS A 46 -4.42 0.15 39.57
C HIS A 46 -2.99 0.39 39.12
N LYS A 47 -1.99 0.10 39.97
CA LYS A 47 -0.58 0.20 39.59
C LYS A 47 -0.24 -0.78 38.45
N SER A 48 -0.67 -2.03 38.56
CA SER A 48 -0.47 -3.05 37.51
C SER A 48 -1.13 -2.64 36.21
N LEU A 49 -2.40 -2.22 36.26
CA LEU A 49 -3.11 -1.75 35.06
C LEU A 49 -2.41 -0.53 34.44
N GLY A 50 -1.93 0.40 35.26
CA GLY A 50 -1.17 1.56 34.81
C GLY A 50 0.13 1.18 34.11
N THR A 51 0.86 0.18 34.62
CA THR A 51 2.08 -0.32 33.97
C THR A 51 1.76 -1.04 32.67
N ASP A 52 0.71 -1.85 32.63
CA ASP A 52 0.32 -2.63 31.45
C ASP A 52 -0.15 -1.71 30.31
N LEU A 53 -0.96 -0.70 30.64
CA LEU A 53 -1.38 0.32 29.68
C LEU A 53 -0.20 1.11 29.15
N LYS A 54 0.73 1.54 30.01
CA LYS A 54 1.93 2.26 29.59
C LYS A 54 2.79 1.43 28.64
N THR A 55 3.01 0.15 28.96
CA THR A 55 3.75 -0.76 28.08
C THR A 55 3.04 -0.95 26.75
N SER A 56 1.72 -1.12 26.76
CA SER A 56 0.91 -1.28 25.55
C SER A 56 0.95 -0.04 24.66
N ILE A 57 0.85 1.16 25.25
CA ILE A 57 0.96 2.43 24.55
C ILE A 57 2.35 2.57 23.92
N ASN A 58 3.41 2.30 24.69
CA ASN A 58 4.78 2.37 24.17
C ASN A 58 4.99 1.41 22.98
N ALA A 59 4.49 0.18 23.08
CA ALA A 59 4.57 -0.79 22.00
C ALA A 59 3.79 -0.31 20.75
N LEU A 60 2.63 0.30 20.94
CA LEU A 60 1.84 0.87 19.84
C LEU A 60 2.56 2.06 19.19
N THR A 61 3.14 2.97 19.99
CA THR A 61 3.95 4.09 19.51
C THR A 61 5.12 3.60 18.66
N SER A 62 5.89 2.61 19.14
CA SER A 62 7.00 2.06 18.36
C SER A 62 6.54 1.42 17.04
N ARG A 63 5.39 0.74 17.02
CA ARG A 63 4.82 0.20 15.77
C ARG A 63 4.40 1.32 14.81
N PHE A 64 3.82 2.39 15.33
CA PHE A 64 3.42 3.55 14.55
C PHE A 64 4.63 4.26 13.92
N ASP A 65 5.71 4.43 14.69
CA ASP A 65 6.96 5.02 14.20
C ASP A 65 7.57 4.17 13.08
N SER A 66 7.62 2.84 13.26
CA SER A 66 8.10 1.91 12.25
C SER A 66 7.28 1.98 10.95
N LEU A 67 5.95 2.02 11.08
CA LEU A 67 5.06 2.12 9.92
C LEU A 67 5.21 3.46 9.19
N SER A 68 5.43 4.55 9.95
CA SER A 68 5.67 5.88 9.38
C SER A 68 6.97 5.92 8.56
N LEU A 69 8.02 5.24 9.03
CA LEU A 69 9.28 5.10 8.31
C LEU A 69 9.09 4.28 7.01
N GLU A 70 8.40 3.15 7.09
CA GLU A 70 8.10 2.30 5.92
C GLU A 70 7.31 3.05 4.85
N ILE A 71 6.27 3.80 5.25
CA ILE A 71 5.49 4.65 4.33
C ILE A 71 6.37 5.68 3.65
N SER A 72 7.31 6.28 4.39
CA SER A 72 8.24 7.28 3.85
C SER A 72 9.18 6.64 2.83
N GLU A 73 9.72 5.46 3.11
CA GLU A 73 10.55 4.71 2.16
C GLU A 73 9.76 4.32 0.90
N LEU A 74 8.53 3.83 1.05
CA LEU A 74 7.66 3.48 -0.09
C LEU A 74 7.39 4.69 -0.98
N ARG A 75 7.12 5.87 -0.40
CA ARG A 75 6.93 7.12 -1.17
C ARG A 75 8.17 7.44 -2.00
N THR A 76 9.37 7.37 -1.41
CA THR A 76 10.61 7.62 -2.16
C THR A 76 10.83 6.63 -3.30
N LYS A 77 10.45 5.36 -3.11
CA LYS A 77 10.53 4.34 -4.18
C LYS A 77 9.54 4.61 -5.31
N VAL A 78 8.33 5.07 -4.97
CA VAL A 78 7.32 5.48 -5.96
C VAL A 78 7.82 6.66 -6.77
N ASP A 79 8.31 7.72 -6.13
CA ASP A 79 8.84 8.91 -6.82
C ASP A 79 9.99 8.56 -7.78
N LEU A 80 10.87 7.64 -7.36
CA LEU A 80 11.96 7.13 -8.20
C LEU A 80 11.44 6.34 -9.40
N LEU A 81 10.44 5.48 -9.20
CA LEU A 81 9.83 4.70 -10.28
C LEU A 81 9.11 5.61 -11.27
N GLU A 82 8.35 6.59 -10.80
CA GLU A 82 7.70 7.58 -11.65
C GLU A 82 8.73 8.34 -12.50
N SER A 83 9.85 8.76 -11.90
CA SER A 83 10.94 9.41 -12.62
C SER A 83 11.56 8.52 -13.70
N LYS A 84 11.74 7.22 -13.41
CA LYS A 84 12.24 6.25 -14.39
C LYS A 84 11.25 6.00 -15.52
N VAL A 85 9.96 5.90 -15.21
CA VAL A 85 8.90 5.75 -16.22
C VAL A 85 8.88 6.97 -17.13
N LEU A 86 8.89 8.19 -16.58
CA LEU A 86 8.95 9.42 -17.37
C LEU A 86 10.17 9.47 -18.28
N ALA A 87 11.35 9.06 -17.79
CA ALA A 87 12.56 9.01 -18.60
C ALA A 87 12.46 7.98 -19.75
N LEU A 88 11.86 6.82 -19.49
CA LEU A 88 11.61 5.82 -20.53
C LEU A 88 10.60 6.32 -21.56
N GLU A 89 9.50 6.92 -21.12
CA GLU A 89 8.47 7.49 -22.00
C GLU A 89 9.00 8.64 -22.84
N SER A 90 9.91 9.46 -22.31
CA SER A 90 10.58 10.52 -23.08
C SER A 90 11.62 9.98 -24.06
N ASN A 91 12.28 8.87 -23.72
CA ASN A 91 13.33 8.25 -24.54
C ASN A 91 12.77 7.27 -25.57
N THR A 92 11.56 6.76 -25.38
CA THR A 92 10.81 6.09 -26.44
C THR A 92 10.30 7.18 -27.39
N PRO A 93 10.89 7.36 -28.59
CA PRO A 93 10.27 8.25 -29.55
C PRO A 93 8.84 7.77 -29.77
N LYS A 94 7.85 8.68 -29.65
CA LYS A 94 6.44 8.44 -30.02
C LYS A 94 6.25 7.99 -31.48
N SER A 95 7.35 7.81 -32.21
CA SER A 95 7.49 7.28 -33.54
C SER A 95 8.25 5.94 -33.49
N SER A 96 7.61 4.89 -32.99
CA SER A 96 8.01 3.51 -33.36
C SER A 96 7.58 3.17 -34.80
N THR A 97 7.25 4.17 -35.61
CA THR A 97 6.98 4.03 -37.05
C THR A 97 8.22 4.32 -37.89
N VAL A 98 9.27 4.96 -37.35
CA VAL A 98 10.47 5.34 -38.12
C VAL A 98 11.72 5.17 -37.24
N PRO A 99 12.32 3.95 -37.23
CA PRO A 99 13.51 3.71 -38.07
C PRO A 99 13.53 2.32 -38.76
N SER A 100 12.52 1.49 -38.51
CA SER A 100 12.40 0.16 -39.15
C SER A 100 12.22 0.28 -40.67
N THR A 101 11.52 1.31 -41.13
CA THR A 101 11.38 1.63 -42.56
C THR A 101 12.74 1.93 -43.15
N GLN A 102 13.54 2.83 -42.57
CA GLN A 102 14.85 3.17 -43.14
C GLN A 102 15.80 1.98 -43.27
N ILE A 103 15.86 1.10 -42.27
CA ILE A 103 16.70 -0.11 -42.34
C ILE A 103 16.13 -1.08 -43.38
N SER A 104 14.82 -1.27 -43.43
CA SER A 104 14.16 -2.09 -44.44
C SER A 104 14.35 -1.54 -45.85
N ASP A 105 14.28 -0.22 -46.03
CA ASP A 105 14.43 0.49 -47.29
C ASP A 105 15.86 0.35 -47.81
N VAL A 106 16.87 0.50 -46.94
CA VAL A 106 18.29 0.30 -47.29
C VAL A 106 18.56 -1.16 -47.67
N LEU A 107 18.00 -2.12 -46.93
CA LEU A 107 18.12 -3.54 -47.27
C LEU A 107 17.43 -3.88 -48.59
N GLN A 108 16.24 -3.31 -48.81
CA GLN A 108 15.50 -3.46 -50.07
C GLN A 108 16.30 -2.88 -51.23
N GLU A 109 16.82 -1.66 -51.10
CA GLU A 109 17.66 -1.02 -52.12
C GLU A 109 18.89 -1.88 -52.47
N PHE A 110 19.55 -2.48 -51.47
CA PHE A 110 20.65 -3.41 -51.69
C PHE A 110 20.22 -4.61 -52.54
N THR A 111 19.09 -5.23 -52.20
CA THR A 111 18.56 -6.36 -52.97
C THR A 111 18.16 -5.96 -54.39
N GLU A 112 17.63 -4.76 -54.59
CA GLU A 112 17.25 -4.24 -55.91
C GLU A 112 18.47 -3.96 -56.78
N ARG A 113 19.53 -3.36 -56.22
CA ARG A 113 20.82 -3.15 -56.91
C ARG A 113 21.45 -4.48 -57.34
N ASP A 114 21.44 -5.48 -56.46
CA ASP A 114 21.96 -6.81 -56.80
C ASP A 114 21.16 -7.49 -57.91
N ARG A 115 19.84 -7.28 -57.96
CA ARG A 115 18.96 -7.79 -59.02
C ARG A 115 19.28 -7.17 -60.38
N CYS A 116 19.61 -5.88 -60.39
CA CYS A 116 19.82 -5.10 -61.61
C CYS A 116 21.30 -4.91 -61.96
N LYS A 117 22.24 -5.58 -61.28
CA LYS A 117 23.69 -5.39 -61.49
C LYS A 117 24.19 -5.65 -62.92
N PHE A 118 23.44 -6.41 -63.70
CA PHE A 118 23.74 -6.68 -65.11
C PHE A 118 23.02 -5.74 -66.09
N ASN A 119 22.09 -4.90 -65.61
CA ASN A 119 21.43 -3.86 -66.41
C ASN A 119 22.31 -2.61 -66.43
N ILE A 120 23.33 -2.64 -67.29
CA ILE A 120 24.26 -1.52 -67.48
C ILE A 120 23.66 -0.55 -68.50
N ILE A 121 23.49 0.71 -68.12
CA ILE A 121 23.14 1.79 -69.04
C ILE A 121 24.45 2.46 -69.48
N MET A 122 24.77 2.30 -70.76
CA MET A 122 25.94 2.95 -71.37
C MET A 122 25.54 4.34 -71.88
N HIS A 123 26.22 5.37 -71.41
CA HIS A 123 26.04 6.74 -71.89
C HIS A 123 27.09 7.10 -72.94
N GLY A 124 26.76 8.01 -73.86
CA GLY A 124 27.72 8.53 -74.85
C GLY A 124 27.89 7.68 -76.11
N LEU A 125 27.04 6.66 -76.33
CA LEU A 125 27.00 5.92 -77.59
C LEU A 125 26.33 6.76 -78.69
N PRO A 126 26.92 6.87 -79.89
CA PRO A 126 26.29 7.54 -81.01
C PRO A 126 25.04 6.76 -81.44
N GLU A 127 23.92 7.45 -81.60
CA GLU A 127 22.65 6.84 -82.02
C GLU A 127 22.74 6.35 -83.46
N SER A 128 22.31 5.11 -83.72
CA SER A 128 22.25 4.59 -85.09
C SER A 128 21.21 5.37 -85.91
N THR A 129 21.62 5.81 -87.11
CA THR A 129 20.77 6.53 -88.06
C THR A 129 19.92 5.60 -88.92
N SER A 130 20.06 4.27 -88.74
CA SER A 130 19.29 3.27 -89.49
C SER A 130 17.89 3.08 -88.91
N SER A 131 16.92 2.85 -89.78
CA SER A 131 15.54 2.46 -89.40
C SER A 131 15.35 0.95 -89.30
N ASP A 132 16.34 0.14 -89.74
CA ASP A 132 16.29 -1.32 -89.75
C ASP A 132 16.87 -1.91 -88.45
N LEU A 133 16.08 -2.75 -87.76
CA LEU A 133 16.40 -3.26 -86.42
C LEU A 133 17.68 -4.13 -86.38
N PRO A 134 17.91 -5.10 -87.28
CA PRO A 134 19.18 -5.82 -87.39
C PRO A 134 20.40 -4.91 -87.54
N THR A 135 20.27 -3.85 -88.36
CA THR A 135 21.36 -2.90 -88.61
C THR A 135 21.66 -2.07 -87.35
N LYS A 136 20.63 -1.58 -86.65
CA LYS A 136 20.80 -0.88 -85.36
C LYS A 136 21.52 -1.73 -84.32
N ILE A 137 21.11 -3.00 -84.18
CA ILE A 137 21.75 -3.95 -83.24
C ILE A 137 23.24 -4.13 -83.58
N ASN A 138 23.60 -4.16 -84.86
CA ASN A 138 24.99 -4.33 -85.28
C ASN A 138 25.82 -3.07 -85.00
N ASP A 139 25.27 -1.88 -85.24
CA ASP A 139 25.91 -0.61 -84.91
C ASP A 139 26.15 -0.47 -83.40
N ASP A 140 25.14 -0.80 -82.57
CA ASP A 140 25.26 -0.76 -81.11
C ASP A 140 26.36 -1.71 -80.61
N LYS A 141 26.47 -2.91 -81.21
CA LYS A 141 27.52 -3.89 -80.87
C LYS A 141 28.94 -3.39 -81.18
N ARG A 142 29.14 -2.53 -82.19
CA ARG A 142 30.48 -2.04 -82.55
C ARG A 142 31.10 -1.12 -81.51
N TYR A 143 30.30 -0.52 -80.64
CA TYR A 143 30.77 0.43 -79.64
C TYR A 143 30.77 -0.13 -78.21
N ILE A 144 30.28 -1.36 -78.02
CA ILE A 144 30.17 -2.03 -76.71
C ILE A 144 31.30 -3.07 -76.49
N PHE A 145 32.00 -3.49 -77.56
CA PHE A 145 33.20 -4.35 -77.54
C PHE A 145 34.37 -3.66 -78.23
#